data_AF-A0A7S0B219-F1
#
_entry.id   AF-A0A7S0B219-F1
#
_cell.length_a   1.000
_cell.length_b   1.000
_cell.length_c   1.000
_cell.angle_alpha   90.00
_cell.angle_beta   90.00
_cell.angle_gamma   90.00
#
_symmetry.space_group_name_H-M   'P 1'
#
loop_
_entity.id
_entity.type
_entity.pdbx_description
1 polymer ?
#
loop_
_entity_poly.entity_id
_entity_poly.type
_entity_poly.pdbx_seq_one_letter_code
_entity_poly.pdbx_strand_id
1 'polypeptide(L)'
;DITRNDPANMNAWIQTNLIDRPKGIRYLPHSKYVYDDNDNQVVDVVLHFENLTAEFNELMESEGLPIRLDDTPFNERMGTALLGVKHLTNSTIRKINDFCSEDFLHFDYEPMLL
;
A
#
# COMPACT_ATOMS: atom_id res chain seq x y z
N ASP A 1 -18.86 14.00 -14.35
CA ASP A 1 -18.24 12.93 -15.16
C ASP A 1 -18.59 11.60 -14.50
N ILE A 2 -19.45 10.80 -15.13
CA ILE A 2 -20.11 9.63 -14.51
C ILE A 2 -19.11 8.46 -14.29
N THR A 3 -17.86 8.65 -14.70
CA THR A 3 -16.78 7.65 -14.69
C THR A 3 -15.88 7.72 -13.45
N ARG A 4 -15.80 8.88 -12.77
CA ARG A 4 -15.02 9.05 -11.53
C ARG A 4 -15.84 8.56 -10.34
N ASN A 5 -15.25 7.71 -9.49
CA ASN A 5 -15.84 7.11 -8.29
C ASN A 5 -16.87 5.99 -8.53
N ASP A 6 -16.73 5.24 -9.62
CA ASP A 6 -17.55 4.05 -9.88
C ASP A 6 -16.83 2.74 -9.47
N PRO A 7 -17.44 1.86 -8.66
CA PRO A 7 -16.83 0.59 -8.25
C PRO A 7 -16.45 -0.32 -9.42
N ALA A 8 -17.27 -0.42 -10.47
CA ALA A 8 -16.98 -1.31 -11.59
C ALA A 8 -15.73 -0.84 -12.35
N ASN A 9 -15.62 0.47 -12.59
CA ASN A 9 -14.44 1.09 -13.19
C ASN A 9 -13.19 0.90 -12.32
N MET A 10 -13.28 1.06 -10.99
CA MET A 10 -12.16 0.82 -10.09
C MET A 10 -11.66 -0.63 -10.18
N ASN A 11 -12.57 -1.61 -10.10
CA ASN A 11 -12.21 -3.02 -10.18
C ASN A 11 -11.59 -3.38 -11.54
N ALA A 12 -12.20 -2.92 -12.65
CA ALA A 12 -11.67 -3.15 -13.99
C ALA A 12 -10.28 -2.53 -14.18
N TRP A 13 -10.08 -1.31 -13.65
CA TRP A 13 -8.81 -0.62 -13.73
C TRP A 13 -7.71 -1.34 -12.94
N ILE A 14 -7.99 -1.74 -11.69
CA ILE A 14 -7.06 -2.48 -10.83
C ILE A 14 -6.63 -3.78 -11.53
N GLN A 15 -7.60 -4.61 -11.94
CA GLN A 15 -7.31 -5.88 -12.59
C GLN A 15 -6.47 -5.68 -13.87
N THR A 16 -6.80 -4.69 -14.70
CA THR A 16 -6.11 -4.50 -15.98
C THR A 16 -4.72 -3.89 -15.82
N ASN A 17 -4.56 -2.86 -14.99
CA ASN A 17 -3.35 -2.03 -14.99
C ASN A 17 -2.34 -2.42 -13.90
N LEU A 18 -2.80 -3.03 -12.81
CA LEU A 18 -1.91 -3.44 -11.73
C LEU A 18 -1.57 -4.93 -11.83
N ILE A 19 -2.57 -5.79 -12.06
CA ILE A 19 -2.39 -7.24 -12.01
C ILE A 19 -2.07 -7.83 -13.39
N ASP A 20 -2.96 -7.66 -14.37
CA ASP A 20 -2.89 -8.42 -15.62
C ASP A 20 -1.86 -7.84 -16.62
N ARG A 21 -1.66 -6.52 -16.58
CA ARG A 21 -0.74 -5.79 -17.46
C ARG A 21 -0.05 -4.64 -16.73
N PRO A 22 0.82 -4.93 -15.74
CA PRO A 22 1.57 -3.90 -15.04
C PRO A 22 2.40 -3.09 -16.03
N LYS A 23 2.20 -1.76 -16.05
CA LYS A 23 2.91 -0.86 -16.96
C LYS A 23 4.30 -0.52 -16.40
N GLY A 24 5.23 -1.46 -16.57
CA GLY A 24 6.63 -1.32 -16.19
C GLY A 24 6.87 -1.42 -14.68
N ILE A 25 8.09 -1.08 -14.26
CA ILE A 25 8.58 -1.25 -12.88
C ILE A 25 7.79 -0.49 -11.80
N ARG A 26 6.90 0.44 -12.17
CA ARG A 26 6.20 1.35 -11.22
C ARG A 26 5.08 0.69 -10.43
N TYR A 27 4.75 -0.56 -10.75
CA TYR A 27 3.64 -1.28 -10.16
C TYR A 27 4.08 -2.59 -9.51
N LEU A 28 5.37 -2.74 -9.20
CA LEU A 28 5.86 -3.91 -8.48
C LEU A 28 5.35 -3.88 -7.03
N PRO A 29 5.17 -5.06 -6.40
CA PRO A 29 4.97 -5.15 -4.95
C PRO A 29 6.08 -4.43 -4.18
N HIS A 30 5.76 -3.86 -3.02
CA HIS A 30 6.70 -3.05 -2.25
C HIS A 30 7.88 -3.87 -1.71
N SER A 31 7.65 -5.14 -1.38
CA SER A 31 8.67 -6.13 -0.99
C SER A 31 9.82 -6.19 -1.99
N LYS A 32 9.56 -6.01 -3.30
CA LYS A 32 10.60 -5.99 -4.34
C LYS A 32 11.57 -4.80 -4.26
N TYR A 33 11.28 -3.79 -3.43
CA TYR A 33 12.19 -2.68 -3.15
C TYR A 33 12.91 -2.80 -1.80
N VAL A 34 12.44 -3.71 -0.94
CA VAL A 34 12.87 -3.84 0.45
C VAL A 34 13.69 -5.11 0.67
N TYR A 35 13.44 -6.17 -0.09
CA TYR A 35 14.08 -7.47 0.02
C TYR A 35 14.85 -7.84 -1.25
N ASP A 36 15.98 -8.53 -1.07
CA ASP A 36 16.73 -9.13 -2.18
C ASP A 36 16.15 -10.47 -2.62
N ASP A 37 16.73 -11.06 -3.68
CA ASP A 37 16.28 -12.36 -4.23
C ASP A 37 16.48 -13.55 -3.25
N ASN A 38 17.14 -13.34 -2.11
CA ASN A 38 17.36 -14.35 -1.07
C ASN A 38 16.55 -14.05 0.20
N ASP A 39 15.50 -13.22 0.11
CA ASP A 39 14.66 -12.77 1.23
C ASP A 39 15.39 -11.99 2.34
N ASN A 40 16.56 -11.39 2.04
CA ASN A 40 17.21 -10.49 2.99
C ASN A 40 16.65 -9.07 2.83
N GLN A 41 16.22 -8.47 3.93
CA GLN A 41 15.88 -7.05 3.95
C GLN A 41 17.14 -6.21 3.70
N VAL A 42 17.12 -5.34 2.68
CA VAL A 42 18.26 -4.50 2.25
C VAL A 42 18.20 -3.06 2.74
N VAL A 43 17.10 -2.67 3.41
CA VAL A 43 16.93 -1.37 4.05
C VAL A 43 16.94 -1.52 5.57
N ASP A 44 17.42 -0.51 6.29
CA ASP A 44 17.54 -0.60 7.75
C ASP A 44 16.18 -0.52 8.47
N VAL A 45 15.28 0.34 7.98
CA VAL A 45 13.98 0.63 8.61
C VAL A 45 12.90 0.75 7.54
N VAL A 46 11.75 0.14 7.81
CA VAL A 46 10.51 0.28 7.02
C VAL A 46 9.49 0.98 7.91
N LEU A 47 8.83 2.02 7.38
CA LEU A 47 7.79 2.76 8.09
C LEU A 47 6.44 2.55 7.41
N HIS A 48 5.41 2.29 8.21
CA HIS A 48 4.05 2.02 7.76
C HIS A 48 3.26 3.33 7.58
N PHE A 49 2.55 3.44 6.46
CA PHE A 49 1.88 4.69 6.11
C PHE A 49 0.77 5.05 7.11
N GLU A 50 0.05 4.06 7.62
CA GLU A 50 -1.02 4.21 8.62
C GLU A 50 -0.53 4.75 9.97
N ASN A 51 0.76 4.55 10.29
CA ASN A 51 1.39 5.01 11.53
C ASN A 51 2.51 6.03 11.27
N LEU A 52 2.60 6.57 10.04
CA LEU A 52 3.80 7.25 9.54
C LEU A 52 4.28 8.38 10.45
N THR A 53 3.37 9.22 10.95
CA THR A 53 3.74 10.32 11.85
C THR A 53 4.37 9.81 13.15
N ALA A 54 3.81 8.76 13.74
CA ALA A 54 4.33 8.19 14.98
C ALA A 54 5.68 7.51 14.74
N GLU A 55 5.74 6.56 13.80
CA GLU A 55 6.96 5.78 13.53
C GLU A 55 8.12 6.66 13.03
N PHE A 56 7.84 7.67 12.20
CA PHE A 56 8.86 8.63 11.77
C PHE A 56 9.39 9.46 12.94
N ASN A 57 8.51 9.96 13.80
CA ASN A 57 8.91 10.80 14.93
C ASN A 57 9.72 10.00 15.96
N GLU A 58 9.35 8.74 16.20
CA GLU A 58 10.10 7.81 17.03
C GLU A 58 11.49 7.52 16.44
N LEU A 59 11.58 7.30 15.12
CA LEU A 59 12.85 7.11 14.43
C LEU A 59 13.76 8.34 14.53
N MET A 60 13.23 9.55 14.27
CA MET A 60 14.04 10.77 14.37
C MET A 60 14.54 11.01 15.80
N GLU A 61 13.73 10.67 16.80
CA GLU A 61 14.13 10.75 18.20
C GLU A 61 15.24 9.76 18.56
N SER A 62 15.16 8.51 18.10
CA SER A 62 16.22 7.50 18.31
C SER A 62 17.54 7.88 17.63
N GLU A 63 17.46 8.55 16.48
CA GLU A 63 18.62 9.07 15.74
C GLU A 63 19.14 10.43 16.27
N GLY A 64 18.47 11.02 17.28
CA GLY A 64 18.85 12.33 17.83
C GLY A 64 18.65 13.50 16.87
N LEU A 65 17.77 13.35 15.89
CA LEU A 65 17.47 14.35 14.87
C LEU A 65 16.29 15.24 15.30
N PRO A 66 16.43 16.57 15.26
CA PRO A 66 15.38 17.50 15.70
C PRO A 66 14.33 17.77 14.61
N ILE A 67 13.92 16.75 13.87
CA ILE A 67 12.94 16.84 12.78
C ILE A 67 11.74 15.99 13.16
N ARG A 68 10.53 16.50 12.90
CA ARG A 68 9.29 15.78 13.18
C ARG A 68 8.28 16.02 12.07
N LEU A 69 7.41 15.04 11.84
CA LEU A 69 6.19 15.22 11.06
C LEU A 69 5.11 15.81 11.95
N ASP A 70 4.34 16.74 11.39
CA ASP A 70 3.15 17.30 12.03
C ASP A 70 2.03 16.24 12.08
N ASP A 71 1.17 16.34 13.10
CA ASP A 71 0.01 15.46 13.29
C ASP A 71 -1.10 15.66 12.25
N THR A 72 -0.94 16.60 11.32
CA THR A 72 -1.94 16.89 10.27
C THR A 72 -1.49 16.30 8.94
N PRO A 73 -1.90 15.06 8.61
CA PRO A 73 -1.54 14.45 7.33
C PRO A 73 -2.22 15.19 6.16
N PHE A 74 -1.44 15.57 5.15
CA PHE A 74 -1.93 16.29 3.98
C PHE A 74 -2.61 15.36 2.94
N ASN A 75 -2.13 14.12 2.84
CA ASN A 75 -2.58 13.12 1.85
C ASN A 75 -3.34 11.96 2.48
N GLU A 76 -4.10 12.23 3.55
CA GLU A 76 -4.94 11.21 4.16
C GLU A 76 -6.20 10.96 3.32
N ARG A 77 -6.73 9.74 3.41
CA ARG A 77 -8.04 9.43 2.84
C ARG A 77 -9.12 10.24 3.55
N MET A 78 -9.72 11.18 2.82
CA MET A 78 -10.88 11.93 3.31
C MET A 78 -12.02 10.98 3.70
N GLY A 79 -12.71 11.26 4.82
CA GLY A 79 -13.90 10.50 5.24
C GLY A 79 -15.05 10.53 4.23
N THR A 80 -15.03 11.48 3.29
CA THR A 80 -15.97 11.60 2.17
C THR A 80 -15.61 10.74 0.96
N ALA A 81 -14.55 9.92 1.05
CA ALA A 81 -14.13 9.04 -0.04
C ALA A 81 -15.23 8.02 -0.38
N LEU A 82 -15.67 8.07 -1.65
CA LEU A 82 -16.79 7.26 -2.15
C LEU A 82 -16.39 5.81 -2.42
N LEU A 83 -15.12 5.56 -2.72
CA LEU A 83 -14.57 4.24 -2.98
C LEU A 83 -13.67 3.76 -1.83
N GLY A 84 -13.51 2.45 -1.73
CA GLY A 84 -12.74 1.80 -0.66
C GLY A 84 -12.88 0.28 -0.73
N VAL A 85 -12.29 -0.42 0.25
CA VAL A 85 -12.18 -1.89 0.27
C VAL A 85 -13.51 -2.61 0.04
N LYS A 86 -14.60 -2.17 0.69
CA LYS A 86 -15.94 -2.77 0.56
C LYS A 86 -16.53 -2.78 -0.87
N HIS A 87 -15.94 -2.00 -1.78
CA HIS A 87 -16.38 -1.90 -3.16
C HIS A 87 -15.54 -2.77 -4.11
N LEU A 88 -14.55 -3.51 -3.59
CA LEU A 88 -13.81 -4.49 -4.36
C LEU A 88 -14.63 -5.76 -4.53
N THR A 89 -14.60 -6.34 -5.72
CA THR A 89 -15.19 -7.66 -5.96
C THR A 89 -14.28 -8.75 -5.42
N ASN A 90 -14.84 -9.90 -5.04
CA ASN A 90 -14.05 -11.04 -4.56
C ASN A 90 -13.00 -11.49 -5.60
N SER A 91 -13.30 -11.36 -6.90
CA SER A 91 -12.34 -11.64 -7.97
C SER A 91 -11.13 -10.69 -7.91
N THR A 92 -11.38 -9.39 -7.73
CA THR A 92 -10.31 -8.39 -7.56
C THR A 92 -9.52 -8.63 -6.28
N ILE A 93 -10.20 -8.95 -5.17
CA ILE A 93 -9.56 -9.24 -3.88
C ILE A 93 -8.60 -10.43 -4.00
N ARG A 94 -9.03 -11.54 -4.63
CA ARG A 94 -8.14 -12.69 -4.87
C ARG A 94 -6.90 -12.29 -5.65
N LYS A 95 -7.07 -11.53 -6.72
CA LYS A 95 -5.95 -11.06 -7.54
C LYS A 95 -5.00 -10.13 -6.76
N ILE A 96 -5.53 -9.26 -5.88
CA ILE A 96 -4.70 -8.44 -4.99
C ILE A 96 -3.93 -9.33 -4.01
N ASN A 97 -4.61 -10.29 -3.37
CA ASN A 97 -3.97 -11.23 -2.44
C ASN A 97 -2.85 -12.03 -3.10
N ASP A 98 -3.06 -12.49 -4.34
CA ASP A 98 -2.03 -13.20 -5.11
C ASP A 98 -0.86 -12.26 -5.46
N PHE A 99 -1.17 -11.07 -6.00
CA PHE A 99 -0.18 -10.10 -6.47
C PHE A 99 0.68 -9.51 -5.34
N CYS A 100 0.09 -9.21 -4.19
CA CYS A 100 0.72 -8.62 -3.02
C CYS A 100 1.06 -9.66 -1.94
N SER A 101 1.05 -10.96 -2.25
CA SER A 101 1.27 -12.04 -1.29
C SER A 101 2.58 -11.88 -0.50
N GLU A 102 3.66 -11.53 -1.18
CA GLU A 102 4.95 -11.25 -0.54
C GLU A 102 4.92 -10.00 0.33
N ASP A 103 4.20 -8.94 -0.06
CA ASP A 103 4.04 -7.74 0.77
C ASP A 103 3.30 -8.09 2.08
N PHE A 104 2.26 -8.92 2.01
CA PHE A 104 1.54 -9.38 3.19
C PHE A 104 2.45 -10.16 4.15
N LEU A 105 3.27 -11.07 3.60
CA LEU A 105 4.20 -11.87 4.39
C LEU A 105 5.31 -11.03 5.03
N HIS A 106 5.96 -10.16 4.24
CA HIS A 106 7.15 -9.43 4.66
C HIS A 106 6.88 -8.22 5.55
N PHE A 107 5.65 -7.70 5.53
CA PHE A 107 5.25 -6.54 6.32
C PHE A 107 4.20 -6.91 7.38
N ASP A 108 4.05 -8.20 7.69
CA ASP A 108 3.15 -8.73 8.73
C ASP A 108 1.69 -8.24 8.59
N TYR A 109 1.22 -8.11 7.35
CA TYR A 109 -0.18 -7.76 7.06
C TYR A 109 -1.02 -9.00 6.77
N GLU A 110 -2.23 -9.02 7.31
CA GLU A 110 -3.21 -10.05 6.97
C GLU A 110 -3.72 -9.85 5.54
N PRO A 111 -3.80 -10.93 4.73
CA PRO A 111 -4.45 -10.87 3.42
C PRO A 111 -5.90 -10.42 3.52
N MET A 112 -6.41 -9.83 2.44
CA MET A 112 -7.77 -9.30 2.41
C MET A 112 -8.81 -10.43 2.48
N LEU A 113 -9.86 -10.23 3.28
CA LEU A 113 -10.98 -11.17 3.42
C LEU A 113 -11.90 -11.15 2.19
N LEU A 114 -12.45 -12.32 1.83
CA LEU A 114 -13.39 -12.53 0.71
C LEU A 114 -14.87 -12.38 1.10
#